data_AF-A0A4S2MKM1-F1
#
_entry.id   AF-A0A4S2MKM1-F1
#
_cell.length_a   1.000
_cell.length_b   1.000
_cell.length_c   1.000
_cell.angle_alpha   90.00
_cell.angle_beta   90.00
_cell.angle_gamma   90.00
#
_symmetry.space_group_name_H-M   'P 1'
#
loop_
_entity.id
_entity.type
_entity.pdbx_description
1 polymer ?
#
loop_
_entity_poly.entity_id
_entity_poly.type
_entity_poly.pdbx_seq_one_letter_code
_entity_poly.pdbx_strand_id
1 'polypeptide(L)'
;MCTRSGLLLLILLIVDVATSSETLPVIIWHGMGDHAKGGGIRQLGEVVQQMIPGTKVKCIATSQSDAEDIEDSYFKPIDVQITQVCNELLSDPVFRDGVHMIGLSQGGLFVRALAQRCPFKTIGAVVSIGGPQMGVFGVPKCRDIGPVHWCFVMDKLLSYGAYSSFVQQHLVQAQYWHDPLKEETYREKCQFLPDINQERVSVNTTGFAEISQLVNSTYRDNLLKVKHLVLVRFADDTVLKPKESELR
;
A
#
# COMPACT_ATOMS: atom_id res chain seq x y z
N MET A 1 4.31 15.40 12.04
CA MET A 1 2.95 15.87 12.41
C MET A 1 2.31 16.45 11.17
N CYS A 2 1.19 15.89 10.69
CA CYS A 2 0.42 16.48 9.61
C CYS A 2 -0.18 17.80 10.13
N THR A 3 0.18 18.95 9.56
CA THR A 3 -0.36 20.24 10.01
C THR A 3 -1.85 20.31 9.66
N ARG A 4 -2.63 21.09 10.43
CA ARG A 4 -4.07 21.30 10.17
C ARG A 4 -4.35 21.68 8.70
N SER A 5 -3.45 22.43 8.05
CA SER A 5 -3.53 22.81 6.64
C SER A 5 -3.31 21.65 5.66
N GLY A 6 -2.41 20.71 5.97
CA GLY A 6 -2.16 19.55 5.10
C GLY A 6 -3.33 18.56 5.09
N LEU A 7 -3.95 18.35 6.26
CA LEU A 7 -5.17 17.57 6.37
C LEU A 7 -6.34 18.24 5.64
N LEU A 8 -6.47 19.58 5.75
CA LEU A 8 -7.50 20.34 5.02
C LEU A 8 -7.36 20.23 3.50
N LEU A 9 -6.12 20.30 2.97
CA LEU A 9 -5.85 20.15 1.54
C LEU A 9 -6.18 18.74 1.03
N LEU A 10 -5.81 17.72 1.81
CA LEU A 10 -6.15 16.33 1.54
C LEU A 10 -7.68 16.14 1.43
N ILE A 11 -8.39 16.78 2.35
CA ILE A 11 -9.84 16.71 2.44
C ILE A 11 -10.51 17.48 1.30
N LEU A 12 -10.02 18.67 0.94
CA LEU A 12 -10.55 19.45 -0.19
C LEU A 12 -10.48 18.68 -1.51
N LEU A 13 -9.40 17.93 -1.75
CA LEU A 13 -9.27 17.04 -2.91
C LEU A 13 -10.30 15.91 -2.94
N ILE A 14 -10.77 15.45 -1.78
CA ILE A 14 -11.83 14.43 -1.68
C ILE A 14 -13.21 15.10 -1.84
N VAL A 15 -13.41 16.31 -1.30
CA VAL A 15 -14.68 17.06 -1.31
C VAL A 15 -15.04 17.60 -2.71
N ASP A 16 -14.07 18.06 -3.51
CA ASP A 16 -14.31 18.52 -4.90
C ASP A 16 -14.96 17.44 -5.79
N VAL A 17 -14.90 16.17 -5.37
CA VAL A 17 -15.45 15.02 -6.10
C VAL A 17 -16.91 14.71 -5.75
N ALA A 18 -17.44 15.22 -4.64
CA ALA A 18 -18.77 14.88 -4.12
C ALA A 18 -19.94 15.60 -4.82
N THR A 19 -19.70 16.31 -5.92
CA THR A 19 -20.72 17.10 -6.66
C THR A 19 -21.57 16.28 -7.65
N SER A 20 -21.47 14.95 -7.62
CA SER A 20 -22.28 13.99 -8.40
C SER A 20 -23.41 13.43 -7.53
N SER A 21 -24.57 13.08 -8.12
CA SER A 21 -25.82 12.80 -7.38
C SER A 21 -25.81 11.58 -6.44
N GLU A 22 -24.70 10.85 -6.33
CA GLU A 22 -24.45 9.89 -5.24
C GLU A 22 -22.99 10.05 -4.77
N THR A 23 -22.82 10.29 -3.48
CA THR A 23 -21.51 10.42 -2.83
C THR A 23 -20.85 9.04 -2.75
N LEU A 24 -19.67 8.88 -3.36
CA LEU A 24 -18.92 7.63 -3.27
C LEU A 24 -18.56 7.34 -1.80
N PRO A 25 -18.62 6.05 -1.38
CA PRO A 25 -18.16 5.66 -0.06
C PRO A 25 -16.63 5.69 0.02
N VAL A 26 -16.09 5.73 1.23
CA VAL A 26 -14.66 5.82 1.52
C VAL A 26 -14.22 4.58 2.29
N ILE A 27 -13.14 3.95 1.86
CA ILE A 27 -12.41 2.96 2.66
C ILE A 27 -11.14 3.58 3.23
N ILE A 28 -10.81 3.19 4.47
CA ILE A 28 -9.56 3.58 5.15
C ILE A 28 -8.80 2.32 5.51
N TRP A 29 -7.56 2.21 5.02
CA TRP A 29 -6.67 1.09 5.31
C TRP A 29 -5.52 1.54 6.21
N HIS A 30 -5.45 0.94 7.40
CA HIS A 30 -4.42 1.23 8.39
C HIS A 30 -3.02 0.73 7.97
N GLY A 31 -2.00 1.15 8.73
CA GLY A 31 -0.62 0.74 8.55
C GLY A 31 -0.22 -0.46 9.40
N MET A 32 1.07 -0.78 9.35
CA MET A 32 1.71 -1.82 10.16
C MET A 32 1.54 -1.53 11.66
N GLY A 33 1.10 -2.53 12.43
CA GLY A 33 0.98 -2.44 13.90
C GLY A 33 -0.26 -1.73 14.42
N ASP A 34 -1.19 -1.37 13.54
CA ASP A 34 -2.49 -0.76 13.87
C ASP A 34 -3.64 -1.68 13.45
N HIS A 35 -4.89 -1.29 13.68
CA HIS A 35 -6.10 -2.02 13.30
C HIS A 35 -7.24 -1.08 12.90
N ALA A 36 -8.31 -1.64 12.31
CA ALA A 36 -9.46 -0.87 11.81
C ALA A 36 -10.14 0.03 12.86
N LYS A 37 -10.07 -0.34 14.15
CA LYS A 37 -10.67 0.42 15.26
C LYS A 37 -9.66 1.26 16.04
N GLY A 38 -8.42 1.33 15.56
CA GLY A 38 -7.35 2.13 16.16
C GLY A 38 -7.76 3.60 16.29
N GLY A 39 -7.28 4.27 17.34
CA GLY A 39 -7.71 5.63 17.67
C GLY A 39 -7.50 6.64 16.54
N GLY A 40 -6.36 6.57 15.85
CA GLY A 40 -6.06 7.45 14.71
C GLY A 40 -6.91 7.15 13.48
N ILE A 41 -7.16 5.87 13.18
CA ILE A 41 -8.00 5.42 12.07
C ILE A 41 -9.44 5.85 12.27
N ARG A 42 -9.98 5.65 13.48
CA ARG A 42 -11.34 6.06 13.84
C ARG A 42 -11.51 7.57 13.74
N GLN A 43 -10.56 8.35 14.25
CA GLN A 43 -10.58 9.81 14.15
C GLN A 43 -10.55 10.28 12.69
N LEU A 44 -9.74 9.65 11.84
CA LEU A 44 -9.73 9.97 10.41
C LEU A 44 -11.09 9.67 9.77
N GLY A 45 -11.71 8.55 10.09
CA GLY A 45 -13.05 8.20 9.62
C GLY A 45 -14.12 9.23 10.03
N GLU A 46 -14.08 9.69 11.29
CA GLU A 46 -14.98 10.74 11.79
C GLU A 46 -14.79 12.07 11.04
N VAL A 47 -13.53 12.47 10.80
CA VAL A 47 -13.22 13.68 10.03
C VAL A 47 -13.73 13.58 8.61
N VAL A 48 -13.56 12.43 7.94
CA VAL A 48 -14.09 12.20 6.59
C VAL A 48 -15.62 12.31 6.57
N GLN A 49 -16.32 11.71 7.54
CA GLN A 49 -17.78 11.79 7.63
C GLN A 49 -18.28 13.21 7.89
N GLN A 50 -17.58 13.99 8.72
CA GLN A 50 -17.94 15.38 9.00
C GLN A 50 -17.77 16.27 7.76
N MET A 51 -16.73 16.02 6.97
CA MET A 51 -16.38 16.84 5.81
C MET A 51 -17.17 16.46 4.56
N ILE A 52 -17.68 15.23 4.50
CA ILE A 52 -18.50 14.73 3.38
C ILE A 52 -19.81 14.17 3.94
N PRO A 53 -20.78 15.02 4.30
CA PRO A 53 -22.03 14.57 4.88
C PRO A 53 -22.74 13.55 3.99
N GLY A 54 -23.12 12.42 4.59
CA GLY A 54 -23.82 11.33 3.89
C GLY A 54 -22.91 10.25 3.28
N THR A 55 -21.59 10.46 3.20
CA THR A 55 -20.68 9.39 2.77
C THR A 55 -20.66 8.22 3.76
N LYS A 56 -20.53 7.01 3.24
CA LYS A 56 -20.27 5.81 4.06
C LYS A 56 -18.77 5.64 4.19
N VAL A 57 -18.29 5.42 5.42
CA VAL A 57 -16.88 5.17 5.70
C VAL A 57 -16.73 3.78 6.29
N LYS A 58 -15.79 3.00 5.74
CA LYS A 58 -15.40 1.68 6.24
C LYS A 58 -13.90 1.67 6.53
N CYS A 59 -13.54 1.40 7.78
CA CYS A 59 -12.16 1.11 8.13
C CYS A 59 -11.92 -0.37 7.88
N ILE A 60 -10.92 -0.71 7.06
CA ILE A 60 -10.63 -2.07 6.63
C ILE A 60 -10.03 -2.86 7.78
N ALA A 61 -10.62 -4.01 8.10
CA ALA A 61 -10.07 -5.04 8.97
C ALA A 61 -9.86 -6.31 8.13
N THR A 62 -8.74 -6.99 8.29
CA THR A 62 -8.47 -8.26 7.61
C THR A 62 -8.79 -9.48 8.48
N SER A 63 -9.12 -9.26 9.76
CA SER A 63 -9.54 -10.30 10.71
C SER A 63 -10.65 -9.82 11.65
N GLN A 64 -11.22 -10.74 12.45
CA GLN A 64 -12.40 -10.44 13.27
C GLN A 64 -12.06 -9.70 14.57
N SER A 65 -10.93 -10.05 15.18
CA SER A 65 -10.44 -9.39 16.40
C SER A 65 -9.40 -8.33 16.08
N ASP A 66 -9.31 -7.32 16.94
CA ASP A 66 -8.35 -6.22 16.77
C ASP A 66 -6.90 -6.73 16.88
N ALA A 67 -6.66 -7.78 17.68
CA ALA A 67 -5.33 -8.39 17.82
C ALA A 67 -4.89 -9.13 16.55
N GLU A 68 -5.79 -9.93 15.95
CA GLU A 68 -5.50 -10.63 14.69
C GLU A 68 -5.34 -9.63 13.52
N ASP A 69 -6.08 -8.51 13.53
CA ASP A 69 -5.93 -7.45 12.52
C ASP A 69 -4.53 -6.79 12.58
N ILE A 70 -4.01 -6.60 13.79
CA ILE A 70 -2.62 -6.16 14.02
C ILE A 70 -1.64 -7.23 13.52
N GLU A 71 -1.83 -8.51 13.89
CA GLU A 71 -0.95 -9.61 13.48
C GLU A 71 -0.92 -9.77 11.95
N ASP A 72 -2.08 -9.68 11.29
CA ASP A 72 -2.21 -9.73 9.84
C ASP A 72 -1.37 -8.64 9.15
N SER A 73 -1.25 -7.45 9.75
CA SER A 73 -0.43 -6.35 9.23
C SER A 73 1.07 -6.69 9.14
N TYR A 74 1.52 -7.71 9.88
CA TYR A 74 2.88 -8.25 9.86
C TYR A 74 2.99 -9.54 9.06
N PHE A 75 2.04 -10.47 9.21
CA PHE A 75 2.26 -11.87 8.85
C PHE A 75 1.33 -12.41 7.76
N LYS A 76 0.23 -11.74 7.45
CA LYS A 76 -0.70 -12.23 6.43
C LYS A 76 -0.25 -11.78 5.03
N PRO A 77 -0.10 -12.69 4.05
CA PRO A 77 0.36 -12.30 2.72
C PRO A 77 -0.47 -11.18 2.10
N ILE A 78 0.19 -10.21 1.46
CA ILE A 78 -0.50 -9.01 0.93
C ILE A 78 -1.52 -9.41 -0.13
N ASP A 79 -1.20 -10.36 -1.01
CA ASP A 79 -2.13 -10.86 -2.03
C ASP A 79 -3.42 -11.44 -1.44
N VAL A 80 -3.32 -12.11 -0.28
CA VAL A 80 -4.47 -12.65 0.45
C VAL A 80 -5.31 -11.51 1.02
N GLN A 81 -4.67 -10.51 1.64
CA GLN A 81 -5.36 -9.34 2.16
C GLN A 81 -6.10 -8.57 1.06
N ILE A 82 -5.43 -8.28 -0.06
CA ILE A 82 -6.02 -7.59 -1.21
C ILE A 82 -7.20 -8.37 -1.77
N THR A 83 -7.07 -9.68 -1.96
CA THR A 83 -8.15 -10.53 -2.49
C THR A 83 -9.36 -10.56 -1.55
N GLN A 84 -9.13 -10.72 -0.24
CA GLN A 84 -10.17 -10.71 0.77
C GLN A 84 -10.95 -9.39 0.74
N VAL A 85 -10.24 -8.25 0.81
CA VAL A 85 -10.84 -6.92 0.83
C VAL A 85 -11.55 -6.62 -0.49
N CYS A 86 -10.98 -7.04 -1.62
CA CYS A 86 -11.62 -6.91 -2.93
C CYS A 86 -12.99 -7.60 -2.96
N ASN A 87 -13.03 -8.86 -2.53
CA ASN A 87 -14.25 -9.66 -2.53
C ASN A 87 -15.30 -9.09 -1.57
N GLU A 88 -14.87 -8.62 -0.40
CA GLU A 88 -15.73 -7.95 0.57
C GLU A 88 -16.39 -6.71 -0.03
N LEU A 89 -15.60 -5.82 -0.65
CA LEU A 89 -16.11 -4.57 -1.22
C LEU A 89 -17.00 -4.78 -2.46
N LEU A 90 -16.71 -5.78 -3.29
CA LEU A 90 -17.55 -6.12 -4.44
C LEU A 90 -18.87 -6.80 -4.04
N SER A 91 -18.91 -7.45 -2.88
CA SER A 91 -20.12 -8.08 -2.34
C SER A 91 -21.01 -7.09 -1.60
N ASP A 92 -20.45 -5.96 -1.16
CA ASP A 92 -21.20 -4.91 -0.47
C ASP A 92 -21.86 -3.94 -1.49
N PRO A 93 -23.21 -3.84 -1.52
CA PRO A 93 -23.90 -2.94 -2.44
C PRO A 93 -23.53 -1.47 -2.25
N VAL A 94 -22.99 -1.07 -1.10
CA VAL A 94 -22.49 0.29 -0.86
C VAL A 94 -21.24 0.57 -1.69
N PHE A 95 -20.32 -0.40 -1.81
CA PHE A 95 -18.97 -0.19 -2.38
C PHE A 95 -18.80 -0.74 -3.80
N ARG A 96 -19.65 -1.67 -4.23
CA ARG A 96 -19.47 -2.39 -5.51
C ARG A 96 -19.46 -1.48 -6.75
N ASP A 97 -20.16 -0.34 -6.69
CA ASP A 97 -20.36 0.55 -7.84
C ASP A 97 -19.36 1.73 -7.87
N GLY A 98 -18.67 1.99 -6.75
CA GLY A 98 -17.52 2.89 -6.72
C GLY A 98 -16.99 3.18 -5.32
N VAL A 99 -15.75 3.66 -5.23
CA VAL A 99 -15.07 3.85 -3.93
C VAL A 99 -13.97 4.92 -3.98
N HIS A 100 -13.84 5.65 -2.87
CA HIS A 100 -12.66 6.42 -2.48
C HIS A 100 -11.79 5.60 -1.53
N MET A 101 -10.47 5.70 -1.65
CA MET A 101 -9.55 4.91 -0.85
C MET A 101 -8.52 5.79 -0.17
N ILE A 102 -8.32 5.58 1.13
CA ILE A 102 -7.27 6.24 1.90
C ILE A 102 -6.43 5.16 2.58
N GLY A 103 -5.12 5.16 2.35
CA GLY A 103 -4.20 4.23 2.96
C GLY A 103 -3.11 4.95 3.74
N LEU A 104 -2.78 4.45 4.94
CA LEU A 104 -1.72 5.00 5.79
C LEU A 104 -0.52 4.05 5.82
N SER A 105 0.69 4.58 5.69
CA SER A 105 1.92 3.77 5.64
C SER A 105 1.78 2.63 4.62
N GLN A 106 2.05 1.36 4.98
CA GLN A 106 1.86 0.24 4.05
C GLN A 106 0.43 0.14 3.48
N GLY A 107 -0.60 0.62 4.19
CA GLY A 107 -1.97 0.71 3.68
C GLY A 107 -2.07 1.59 2.43
N GLY A 108 -1.19 2.59 2.28
CA GLY A 108 -1.08 3.43 1.07
C GLY A 108 -0.62 2.67 -0.17
N LEU A 109 0.21 1.64 0.02
CA LEU A 109 0.59 0.70 -1.03
C LEU A 109 -0.58 -0.27 -1.32
N PHE A 110 -1.29 -0.70 -0.28
CA PHE A 110 -2.39 -1.66 -0.42
C PHE A 110 -3.58 -1.07 -1.18
N VAL A 111 -3.97 0.18 -0.91
CA VAL A 111 -5.05 0.83 -1.67
C VAL A 111 -4.70 1.05 -3.14
N ARG A 112 -3.41 1.27 -3.47
CA ARG A 112 -2.95 1.31 -4.87
C ARG A 112 -3.09 -0.07 -5.53
N ALA A 113 -2.63 -1.12 -4.86
CA ALA A 113 -2.78 -2.49 -5.36
C ALA A 113 -4.26 -2.89 -5.52
N LEU A 114 -5.12 -2.49 -4.58
CA LEU A 114 -6.56 -2.69 -4.66
C LEU A 114 -7.16 -1.99 -5.89
N ALA A 115 -6.75 -0.74 -6.16
CA ALA A 115 -7.16 -0.02 -7.36
C ALA A 115 -6.68 -0.67 -8.66
N GLN A 116 -5.49 -1.29 -8.68
CA GLN A 116 -4.98 -2.00 -9.86
C GLN A 116 -5.66 -3.35 -10.09
N ARG A 117 -5.94 -4.10 -9.01
CA ARG A 117 -6.37 -5.50 -9.08
C ARG A 117 -7.88 -5.71 -9.03
N CYS A 118 -8.62 -4.82 -8.37
CA CYS A 118 -10.06 -4.97 -8.25
C CYS A 118 -10.81 -4.36 -9.43
N PRO A 119 -11.81 -5.06 -9.99
CA PRO A 119 -12.63 -4.58 -11.10
C PRO A 119 -13.71 -3.58 -10.67
N PHE A 120 -13.34 -2.54 -9.90
CA PHE A 120 -14.29 -1.47 -9.57
C PHE A 120 -14.75 -0.74 -10.84
N LYS A 121 -16.04 -0.41 -10.89
CA LYS A 121 -16.61 0.38 -11.99
C LYS A 121 -16.10 1.83 -11.95
N THR A 122 -16.10 2.42 -10.76
CA THR A 122 -15.68 3.80 -10.53
C THR A 122 -14.62 3.84 -9.42
N ILE A 123 -13.44 4.39 -9.72
CA ILE A 123 -12.40 4.61 -8.71
C ILE A 123 -12.22 6.12 -8.56
N GLY A 124 -12.58 6.65 -7.39
CA GLY A 124 -12.45 8.08 -7.13
C GLY A 124 -11.02 8.48 -6.77
N ALA A 125 -10.84 9.16 -5.64
CA ALA A 125 -9.52 9.41 -5.09
C ALA A 125 -8.89 8.14 -4.49
N VAL A 126 -7.63 7.89 -4.81
CA VAL A 126 -6.73 6.95 -4.11
C VAL A 126 -5.67 7.79 -3.42
N VAL A 127 -5.70 7.81 -2.10
CA VAL A 127 -4.86 8.65 -1.25
C VAL A 127 -3.90 7.78 -0.48
N SER A 128 -2.59 7.96 -0.70
CA SER A 128 -1.53 7.30 0.04
C SER A 128 -0.87 8.29 0.98
N ILE A 129 -0.91 8.02 2.28
CA ILE A 129 -0.32 8.85 3.32
C ILE A 129 0.94 8.17 3.85
N GLY A 130 2.11 8.61 3.36
CA GLY A 130 3.41 8.04 3.74
C GLY A 130 3.59 6.58 3.33
N GLY A 131 2.97 6.14 2.23
CA GLY A 131 3.04 4.75 1.78
C GLY A 131 4.30 4.44 0.97
N PRO A 132 4.96 3.29 1.17
CA PRO A 132 6.19 2.93 0.47
C PRO A 132 5.90 2.45 -0.97
N GLN A 133 5.57 3.37 -1.87
CA GLN A 133 5.12 3.05 -3.22
C GLN A 133 6.18 2.35 -4.07
N MET A 134 7.48 2.63 -3.83
CA MET A 134 8.63 1.92 -4.40
C MET A 134 9.30 0.97 -3.41
N GLY A 135 8.60 0.58 -2.34
CA GLY A 135 9.15 -0.31 -1.32
C GLY A 135 10.12 0.36 -0.38
N VAL A 136 10.83 -0.46 0.40
CA VAL A 136 11.81 0.00 1.40
C VAL A 136 13.13 -0.75 1.26
N PHE A 137 14.21 -0.04 1.58
CA PHE A 137 15.56 -0.55 1.71
C PHE A 137 16.26 0.12 2.89
N GLY A 138 16.15 -0.50 4.06
CA GLY A 138 16.87 -0.08 5.24
C GLY A 138 16.08 -0.28 6.53
N VAL A 139 16.78 -0.69 7.59
CA VAL A 139 16.20 -0.80 8.92
C VAL A 139 15.95 0.60 9.52
N PRO A 140 14.75 0.91 10.04
CA PRO A 140 14.48 2.15 10.76
C PRO A 140 15.52 2.38 11.87
N LYS A 141 15.99 3.63 12.02
CA LYS A 141 16.95 3.99 13.09
C LYS A 141 18.24 3.16 13.17
N CYS A 142 18.64 2.45 12.11
CA CYS A 142 19.86 1.63 12.17
C CYS A 142 21.13 2.39 12.63
N ARG A 143 21.24 3.68 12.31
CA ARG A 143 22.35 4.54 12.77
C ARG A 143 22.39 4.75 14.29
N ASP A 144 21.26 4.53 14.96
CA ASP A 144 21.15 4.60 16.43
C ASP A 144 21.65 3.30 17.08
N ILE A 145 21.82 2.23 16.30
CA ILE A 145 22.15 0.87 16.77
C ILE A 145 23.63 0.52 16.53
N GLY A 146 24.36 1.25 15.66
CA GLY A 146 25.79 1.04 15.48
C GLY A 146 26.44 1.79 14.30
N PRO A 147 27.75 1.54 14.04
CA PRO A 147 28.48 2.16 12.94
C PRO A 147 27.84 1.91 11.56
N VAL A 148 27.91 2.89 10.65
CA VAL A 148 27.23 2.87 9.34
C VAL A 148 27.54 1.63 8.48
N HIS A 149 28.76 1.09 8.57
CA HIS A 149 29.14 -0.13 7.85
C HIS A 149 28.37 -1.38 8.33
N TRP A 150 27.98 -1.45 9.60
CA TRP A 150 27.17 -2.55 10.12
C TRP A 150 25.74 -2.49 9.62
N CYS A 151 25.17 -1.29 9.45
CA CYS A 151 23.86 -1.14 8.84
C CYS A 151 23.82 -1.69 7.42
N PHE A 152 24.84 -1.39 6.62
CA PHE A 152 24.93 -1.91 5.26
C PHE A 152 25.07 -3.43 5.21
N VAL A 153 25.81 -4.03 6.15
CA VAL A 153 25.92 -5.49 6.27
C VAL A 153 24.58 -6.11 6.70
N MET A 154 23.89 -5.50 7.66
CA MET A 154 22.58 -5.94 8.11
C MET A 154 21.53 -5.85 7.01
N ASP A 155 21.49 -4.75 6.26
CA ASP A 155 20.58 -4.60 5.12
C ASP A 155 20.86 -5.70 4.06
N LYS A 156 22.13 -6.04 3.79
CA LYS A 156 22.48 -7.16 2.88
C LYS A 156 22.04 -8.53 3.41
N LEU A 157 22.20 -8.79 4.71
CA LEU A 157 21.76 -10.04 5.33
C LEU A 157 20.24 -10.16 5.33
N LEU A 158 19.55 -9.06 5.63
CA LEU A 158 18.10 -8.94 5.56
C LEU A 158 17.61 -9.15 4.13
N SER A 159 18.26 -8.58 3.10
CA SER A 159 17.91 -8.85 1.70
C SER A 159 18.01 -10.33 1.33
N TYR A 160 19.04 -11.03 1.83
CA TYR A 160 19.18 -12.46 1.55
C TYR A 160 18.03 -13.27 2.20
N GLY A 161 17.67 -12.95 3.44
CA GLY A 161 16.55 -13.58 4.14
C GLY A 161 15.19 -13.19 3.55
N ALA A 162 15.01 -11.92 3.21
CA ALA A 162 13.76 -11.32 2.74
C ALA A 162 13.26 -12.01 1.48
N TYR A 163 14.14 -12.34 0.53
CA TYR A 163 13.76 -13.00 -0.72
C TYR A 163 13.70 -14.54 -0.63
N SER A 164 13.81 -15.12 0.56
CA SER A 164 13.50 -16.54 0.73
C SER A 164 12.00 -16.79 0.60
N SER A 165 11.61 -17.92 0.00
CA SER A 165 10.18 -18.24 -0.22
C SER A 165 9.38 -18.26 1.08
N PHE A 166 9.97 -18.77 2.16
CA PHE A 166 9.33 -18.79 3.48
C PHE A 166 9.06 -17.37 3.98
N VAL A 167 10.05 -16.48 3.97
CA VAL A 167 9.87 -15.11 4.46
C VAL A 167 8.91 -14.32 3.58
N GLN A 168 9.00 -14.45 2.26
CA GLN A 168 8.04 -13.82 1.35
C GLN A 168 6.59 -14.26 1.63
N GLN A 169 6.36 -15.52 1.99
CA GLN A 169 5.01 -16.05 2.27
C GLN A 169 4.49 -15.74 3.68
N HIS A 170 5.32 -15.25 4.60
CA HIS A 170 4.94 -15.10 6.02
C HIS A 170 5.25 -13.72 6.59
N LEU A 171 5.89 -12.82 5.84
CA LEU A 171 6.23 -11.49 6.31
C LEU A 171 5.84 -10.43 5.27
N VAL A 172 4.87 -9.59 5.64
CA VAL A 172 4.34 -8.50 4.82
C VAL A 172 5.45 -7.55 4.36
N GLN A 173 6.35 -7.18 5.27
CA GLN A 173 7.41 -6.20 4.99
C GLN A 173 8.40 -6.72 3.95
N ALA A 174 8.62 -8.03 3.87
CA ALA A 174 9.49 -8.63 2.86
C ALA A 174 8.90 -8.52 1.44
N GLN A 175 7.57 -8.52 1.32
CA GLN A 175 6.87 -8.46 0.04
C GLN A 175 6.93 -7.07 -0.62
N TYR A 176 7.43 -6.05 0.08
CA TYR A 176 7.81 -4.74 -0.48
C TYR A 176 9.23 -4.31 -0.11
N TRP A 177 10.09 -5.27 0.25
CA TRP A 177 11.52 -5.05 0.37
C TRP A 177 12.15 -4.94 -1.02
N HIS A 178 12.79 -3.81 -1.30
CA HIS A 178 13.33 -3.48 -2.62
C HIS A 178 14.82 -3.19 -2.50
N ASP A 179 15.66 -4.21 -2.68
CA ASP A 179 17.12 -4.07 -2.64
C ASP A 179 17.65 -3.52 -3.97
N PRO A 180 18.06 -2.23 -4.04
CA PRO A 180 18.55 -1.63 -5.29
C PRO A 180 19.92 -2.19 -5.72
N LEU A 181 20.60 -2.95 -4.85
CA LEU A 181 21.86 -3.61 -5.17
C LEU A 181 21.65 -5.02 -5.76
N LYS A 182 20.43 -5.56 -5.67
CA LYS A 182 20.06 -6.90 -6.16
C LYS A 182 18.74 -6.87 -6.91
N GLU A 183 18.65 -5.93 -7.86
CA GLU A 183 17.46 -5.64 -8.66
C GLU A 183 16.87 -6.88 -9.36
N GLU A 184 17.71 -7.73 -9.95
CA GLU A 184 17.27 -8.97 -10.60
C GLU A 184 16.61 -9.94 -9.60
N THR A 185 17.23 -10.13 -8.42
CA THR A 185 16.65 -10.96 -7.35
C THR A 185 15.33 -10.38 -6.85
N TYR A 186 15.24 -9.06 -6.72
CA TYR A 186 14.00 -8.38 -6.36
C TYR A 186 12.90 -8.66 -7.38
N ARG A 187 13.14 -8.44 -8.68
CA ARG A 187 12.16 -8.65 -9.75
C ARG A 187 11.69 -10.09 -9.90
N GLU A 188 12.58 -11.05 -9.63
CA GLU A 188 12.28 -12.47 -9.70
C GLU A 188 11.54 -13.00 -8.46
N LYS A 189 12.03 -12.64 -7.25
CA LYS A 189 11.66 -13.33 -6.01
C LYS A 189 10.69 -12.55 -5.12
N CYS A 190 10.65 -11.23 -5.22
CA CYS A 190 9.71 -10.45 -4.43
C CYS A 190 8.28 -10.71 -4.93
N GLN A 191 7.39 -11.13 -4.03
CA GLN A 191 6.10 -11.69 -4.42
C GLN A 191 5.09 -10.63 -4.84
N PHE A 192 5.18 -9.42 -4.30
CA PHE A 192 4.13 -8.41 -4.45
C PHE A 192 4.60 -7.15 -5.18
N LEU A 193 5.63 -6.46 -4.69
CA LEU A 193 5.96 -5.12 -5.22
C LEU A 193 6.34 -5.11 -6.72
N PRO A 194 7.17 -6.03 -7.26
CA PRO A 194 7.44 -6.06 -8.69
C PRO A 194 6.20 -6.37 -9.54
N ASP A 195 5.20 -7.06 -8.99
CA ASP A 195 3.97 -7.37 -9.71
C ASP A 195 3.15 -6.09 -9.94
N ILE A 196 2.84 -5.36 -8.87
CA ILE A 196 2.06 -4.11 -8.98
C ILE A 196 2.84 -2.95 -9.60
N ASN A 197 4.18 -3.06 -9.70
CA ASN A 197 5.03 -2.10 -10.40
C ASN A 197 5.36 -2.51 -11.85
N GLN A 198 4.83 -3.63 -12.34
CA GLN A 198 5.08 -4.14 -13.68
C GLN A 198 6.57 -4.49 -13.94
N GLU A 199 7.34 -4.80 -12.90
CA GLU A 199 8.79 -5.07 -12.96
C GLU A 199 9.11 -6.57 -13.00
N ARG A 200 8.11 -7.45 -12.83
CA ARG A 200 8.26 -8.91 -12.95
C ARG A 200 8.93 -9.27 -14.27
N VAL A 201 9.94 -10.12 -14.19
CA VAL A 201 10.60 -10.73 -15.35
C VAL A 201 10.39 -12.23 -15.37
N SER A 202 10.28 -12.82 -16.56
CA SER A 202 10.38 -14.26 -16.76
C SER A 202 11.72 -14.59 -17.39
N VAL A 203 12.39 -15.61 -16.84
CA VAL A 203 13.63 -16.16 -17.40
C VAL A 203 13.29 -17.48 -18.06
N ASN A 204 13.38 -17.53 -19.39
CA ASN A 204 13.28 -18.80 -20.10
C ASN A 204 14.67 -19.44 -20.19
N THR A 205 14.85 -20.61 -19.59
CA THR A 205 16.15 -21.32 -19.54
C THR A 205 16.40 -22.26 -20.73
N THR A 206 15.51 -22.32 -21.74
CA THR A 206 15.75 -23.12 -22.95
C THR A 206 16.61 -22.36 -23.96
N GLY A 207 17.93 -22.33 -23.77
CA GLY A 207 18.89 -21.64 -24.65
C GLY A 207 19.51 -20.39 -24.03
N PHE A 208 19.88 -19.39 -24.86
CA PHE A 208 20.32 -18.08 -24.37
C PHE A 208 19.24 -17.49 -23.45
N ALA A 209 19.64 -16.96 -22.28
CA ALA A 209 18.72 -16.36 -21.33
C ALA A 209 18.02 -15.15 -21.96
N GLU A 210 16.76 -15.33 -22.34
CA GLU A 210 15.89 -14.24 -22.76
C GLU A 210 15.07 -13.81 -21.54
N ILE A 211 15.28 -12.55 -21.13
CA ILE A 211 14.56 -11.93 -20.03
C ILE A 211 13.41 -11.13 -20.65
N SER A 212 12.17 -11.56 -20.41
CA SER A 212 10.99 -10.83 -20.86
C SER A 212 10.23 -10.23 -19.68
N GLN A 213 9.89 -8.95 -19.78
CA GLN A 213 9.10 -8.23 -18.77
C GLN A 213 7.62 -8.62 -18.90
N LEU A 214 7.01 -9.00 -17.78
CA LEU A 214 5.60 -9.38 -17.71
C LEU A 214 4.76 -8.15 -17.38
N VAL A 215 4.12 -7.57 -18.40
CA VAL A 215 3.27 -6.38 -18.23
C VAL A 215 1.80 -6.81 -18.14
N ASN A 216 1.14 -6.47 -17.03
CA ASN A 216 -0.30 -6.66 -16.86
C ASN A 216 -1.09 -5.41 -17.31
N SER A 217 -1.68 -5.43 -18.49
CA SER A 217 -2.45 -4.28 -19.02
C SER A 217 -3.66 -3.93 -18.16
N THR A 218 -4.28 -4.91 -17.50
CA THR A 218 -5.44 -4.69 -16.62
C THR A 218 -5.09 -3.76 -15.47
N TYR A 219 -3.89 -3.89 -14.89
CA TYR A 219 -3.45 -3.03 -13.78
C TYR A 219 -3.32 -1.59 -14.22
N ARG A 220 -2.73 -1.37 -15.40
CA ARG A 220 -2.63 -0.05 -16.02
C ARG A 220 -4.02 0.52 -16.30
N ASP A 221 -4.89 -0.26 -16.94
CA ASP A 221 -6.21 0.19 -17.36
C ASP A 221 -7.11 0.53 -16.16
N ASN A 222 -6.98 -0.20 -15.05
CA ASN A 222 -7.67 0.13 -13.82
C ASN A 222 -7.08 1.37 -13.13
N LEU A 223 -5.74 1.51 -13.09
CA LEU A 223 -5.11 2.68 -12.50
C LEU A 223 -5.44 3.97 -13.28
N LEU A 224 -5.63 3.88 -14.61
CA LEU A 224 -6.10 5.00 -15.45
C LEU A 224 -7.55 5.41 -15.17
N LYS A 225 -8.36 4.58 -14.48
CA LYS A 225 -9.71 4.96 -14.03
C LYS A 225 -9.69 5.80 -12.75
N VAL A 226 -8.56 5.83 -12.02
CA VAL A 226 -8.42 6.60 -10.77
C VAL A 226 -8.57 8.07 -11.08
N LYS A 227 -9.59 8.72 -10.50
CA LYS A 227 -9.85 10.14 -10.73
C LYS A 227 -8.71 11.01 -10.19
N HIS A 228 -8.20 10.69 -9.00
CA HIS A 228 -7.08 11.39 -8.37
C HIS A 228 -6.17 10.40 -7.63
N LEU A 229 -4.89 10.38 -7.99
CA LEU A 229 -3.87 9.71 -7.20
C LEU A 229 -3.15 10.76 -6.35
N VAL A 230 -3.34 10.71 -5.03
CA VAL A 230 -2.77 11.68 -4.09
C VAL A 230 -1.70 10.99 -3.26
N LEU A 231 -0.46 11.46 -3.36
CA LEU A 231 0.68 10.93 -2.62
C LEU A 231 1.14 11.98 -1.61
N VAL A 232 1.00 11.67 -0.33
CA VAL A 232 1.43 12.55 0.77
C VAL A 232 2.75 12.06 1.30
N ARG A 233 3.74 12.94 1.27
CA ARG A 233 5.05 12.69 1.86
C ARG A 233 5.24 13.45 3.16
N PHE A 234 5.84 12.81 4.16
CA PHE A 234 6.34 13.48 5.36
C PHE A 234 7.76 14.00 5.11
N ALA A 235 7.95 15.32 5.24
CA ALA A 235 9.25 15.96 4.95
C ALA A 235 10.39 15.38 5.82
N ASP A 236 10.07 15.12 7.09
CA ASP A 236 10.97 14.66 8.14
C ASP A 236 10.72 13.19 8.51
N ASP A 237 10.31 12.35 7.56
CA ASP A 237 10.18 10.91 7.81
C ASP A 237 11.53 10.30 8.22
N THR A 238 11.53 9.55 9.32
CA THR A 238 12.70 8.84 9.87
C THR A 238 12.50 7.32 9.93
N VAL A 239 11.31 6.85 9.55
CA VAL A 239 10.89 5.45 9.55
C VAL A 239 11.10 4.86 8.17
N LEU A 240 10.53 5.48 7.14
CA LEU A 240 10.57 4.99 5.77
C LEU A 240 11.93 5.33 5.12
N LYS A 241 12.61 4.30 4.60
CA LYS A 241 13.88 4.44 3.92
C LYS A 241 13.84 3.78 2.54
N PRO A 242 14.09 4.51 1.44
CA PRO A 242 14.21 5.98 1.36
C PRO A 242 12.84 6.67 1.45
N LYS A 243 12.74 7.84 2.12
CA LYS A 243 11.48 8.60 2.23
C LYS A 243 10.88 9.04 0.88
N GLU A 244 11.71 9.11 -0.17
CA GLU A 244 11.28 9.39 -1.53
C GLU A 244 10.34 8.32 -2.10
N SER A 245 10.34 7.10 -1.54
CA SER A 245 9.40 6.03 -1.88
C SER A 245 7.93 6.43 -1.63
N GLU A 246 7.68 7.47 -0.84
CA GLU A 246 6.33 8.01 -0.60
C GLU A 246 5.69 8.65 -1.85
N LEU A 247 6.50 9.01 -2.85
CA LEU A 247 6.07 9.77 -4.04
C LEU A 247 6.32 9.07 -5.38
N ARG A 248 6.88 7.86 -5.40
CA ARG A 248 7.38 7.22 -6.62
C ARG A 248 6.61 5.98 -7.02
#